data_AF-A0A956EFQ4-F1
#
_entry.id   AF-A0A956EFQ4-F1
#
_cell.length_a   1.000
_cell.length_b   1.000
_cell.length_c   1.000
_cell.angle_alpha   90.00
_cell.angle_beta   90.00
_cell.angle_gamma   90.00
#
_symmetry.space_group_name_H-M   'P 1'
#
loop_
_entity.id
_entity.type
_entity.pdbx_description
1 polymer ?
#
loop_
_entity_poly.entity_id
_entity_poly.type
_entity_poly.pdbx_seq_one_letter_code
_entity_poly.pdbx_strand_id
1 'polypeptide(L)'
;GCVLNVCGDGILEKGVEECDLGEDNDDNWKCTSACKTNVCGDGLRIKYIEECDEGEANSDEGPCTTLCTKNVCGDGFVNKGVEECDDGGRKRGDGCSEDCEREQVTFLTKELFTGDLGGIAGADAKCQEAAKLGGYLPWPGEKFTYKAWLAAPGCAPADRFPPADRPYRRVDSNEVASSFADLTDGNLDLWNVCSETHSCLVGEDDLPVWTGVKPDGKNGPDLASSTCNFWTLDGDFFFGKLGNARYRDPRWSMWTDKGSWVAQGCNTPAHLYCIQIDCLAYPEYCEPDYCGG
;
A
#
# COMPACT_ATOMS: atom_id res chain seq x y z
N GLY A 1 23.81 -56.91 36.29
CA GLY A 1 24.57 -56.63 35.06
C GLY A 1 24.20 -55.24 34.59
N CYS A 2 25.11 -54.51 33.97
CA CYS A 2 24.72 -53.28 33.27
C CYS A 2 23.91 -53.68 32.03
N VAL A 3 22.72 -53.10 31.89
CA VAL A 3 21.94 -53.18 30.66
C VAL A 3 22.55 -52.17 29.70
N LEU A 4 22.63 -52.52 28.41
CA LEU A 4 23.06 -51.59 27.36
C LEU A 4 22.01 -50.49 27.25
N ASN A 5 22.42 -49.22 27.17
CA ASN A 5 21.50 -48.13 26.80
C ASN A 5 20.88 -48.44 25.44
N VAL A 6 19.56 -48.45 25.38
CA VAL A 6 18.80 -48.62 24.14
C VAL A 6 17.72 -47.56 24.11
N CYS A 7 17.81 -46.66 23.13
CA CYS A 7 16.75 -45.69 22.88
C CYS A 7 15.37 -46.38 22.76
N GLY A 8 14.40 -45.90 23.53
CA GLY A 8 13.04 -46.43 23.58
C GLY A 8 12.83 -47.49 24.66
N ASP A 9 13.73 -47.59 25.64
CA ASP A 9 13.55 -48.46 26.81
C ASP A 9 12.82 -47.76 27.98
N GLY A 10 12.53 -46.45 27.82
CA GLY A 10 11.85 -45.62 28.79
C GLY A 10 12.76 -45.11 29.93
N ILE A 11 14.07 -45.23 29.81
CA ILE A 11 15.05 -44.83 30.83
C ILE A 11 15.97 -43.73 30.29
N LEU A 12 15.63 -42.47 30.60
CA LEU A 12 16.46 -41.31 30.25
C LEU A 12 17.90 -41.38 30.80
N GLU A 13 18.88 -41.64 29.94
CA GLU A 13 20.31 -41.61 30.29
C GLU A 13 21.00 -40.31 29.89
N LYS A 14 21.42 -39.55 30.91
CA LYS A 14 22.02 -38.23 30.74
C LYS A 14 23.31 -38.28 29.91
N GLY A 15 23.32 -37.53 28.81
CA GLY A 15 24.48 -37.36 27.94
C GLY A 15 24.61 -38.44 26.85
N VAL A 16 23.70 -39.41 26.83
CA VAL A 16 23.55 -40.38 25.74
C VAL A 16 22.36 -39.99 24.88
N GLU A 17 21.24 -39.63 25.52
CA GLU A 17 19.99 -39.25 24.90
C GLU A 17 19.40 -38.00 25.56
N GLU A 18 18.47 -37.35 24.85
CA GLU A 18 17.85 -36.10 25.28
C GLU A 18 16.45 -36.32 25.86
N CYS A 19 15.79 -37.40 25.45
CA CYS A 19 14.48 -37.85 25.89
C CYS A 19 14.38 -39.36 25.69
N ASP A 20 13.53 -40.04 26.45
CA ASP A 20 13.12 -41.43 26.17
C ASP A 20 11.71 -41.64 26.74
N LEU A 21 10.71 -41.74 25.86
CA LEU A 21 9.32 -42.02 26.19
C LEU A 21 8.97 -43.52 25.97
N GLY A 22 9.98 -44.37 25.79
CA GLY A 22 9.81 -45.79 25.56
C GLY A 22 9.21 -46.08 24.19
N GLU A 23 8.18 -46.93 24.19
CA GLU A 23 7.41 -47.27 22.98
C GLU A 23 6.65 -46.08 22.38
N ASP A 24 6.50 -44.98 23.13
CA ASP A 24 5.84 -43.75 22.67
C ASP A 24 6.81 -42.80 21.92
N ASN A 25 8.06 -43.18 21.72
CA ASN A 25 8.98 -42.44 20.84
C ASN A 25 8.48 -42.48 19.38
N ASP A 26 8.34 -41.31 18.76
CA ASP A 26 7.80 -41.18 17.41
C ASP A 26 8.27 -39.83 16.83
N ASP A 27 8.65 -39.84 15.56
CA ASP A 27 9.23 -38.66 14.90
C ASP A 27 8.23 -37.50 14.77
N ASN A 28 6.94 -37.69 15.05
CA ASN A 28 5.93 -36.63 15.08
C ASN A 28 5.53 -36.22 16.51
N TRP A 29 6.24 -36.66 17.54
CA TRP A 29 5.99 -36.31 18.93
C TRP A 29 7.23 -35.67 19.56
N LYS A 30 7.13 -35.27 20.83
CA LYS A 30 8.20 -34.53 21.55
C LYS A 30 9.52 -35.29 21.68
N CYS A 31 9.49 -36.62 21.55
CA CYS A 31 10.68 -37.45 21.56
C CYS A 31 10.71 -38.32 20.31
N THR A 32 11.75 -38.14 19.49
CA THR A 32 11.89 -38.84 18.21
C THR A 32 12.26 -40.31 18.43
N SER A 33 12.13 -41.11 17.37
CA SER A 33 12.58 -42.51 17.38
C SER A 33 14.10 -42.67 17.61
N ALA A 34 14.86 -41.58 17.54
CA ALA A 34 16.29 -41.52 17.83
C ALA A 34 16.62 -40.96 19.23
N CYS A 35 15.63 -40.81 20.12
CA CYS A 35 15.80 -40.28 21.48
C CYS A 35 16.41 -38.87 21.50
N LYS A 36 16.04 -38.08 20.50
CA LYS A 36 16.31 -36.65 20.39
C LYS A 36 15.05 -35.86 20.71
N THR A 37 15.23 -34.73 21.37
CA THR A 37 14.10 -33.82 21.58
C THR A 37 13.68 -33.31 20.22
N ASN A 38 12.43 -33.55 19.85
CA ASN A 38 11.87 -32.95 18.65
C ASN A 38 11.66 -31.45 18.91
N VAL A 39 12.22 -30.61 18.04
CA VAL A 39 12.12 -29.16 18.10
C VAL A 39 11.95 -28.57 16.71
N CYS A 40 11.15 -27.51 16.62
CA CYS A 40 11.02 -26.73 15.40
C CYS A 40 12.38 -26.42 14.74
N GLY A 41 12.50 -26.77 13.46
CA GLY A 41 13.70 -26.57 12.65
C GLY A 41 14.62 -27.79 12.60
N ASP A 42 14.21 -28.93 13.17
CA ASP A 42 14.92 -30.19 13.03
C ASP A 42 14.45 -31.02 11.81
N GLY A 43 13.38 -30.57 11.13
CA GLY A 43 12.82 -31.20 9.95
C GLY A 43 11.82 -32.32 10.26
N LEU A 44 11.46 -32.49 11.53
CA LEU A 44 10.50 -33.47 12.03
C LEU A 44 9.33 -32.76 12.71
N ARG A 45 8.20 -32.65 12.00
CA ARG A 45 7.05 -31.88 12.50
C ARG A 45 6.39 -32.49 13.75
N ILE A 46 6.31 -31.74 14.86
CA ILE A 46 5.52 -32.13 16.04
C ILE A 46 4.02 -32.02 15.76
N LYS A 47 3.32 -33.17 15.82
CA LYS A 47 1.89 -33.28 15.58
C LYS A 47 1.09 -32.40 16.53
N TYR A 48 0.18 -31.60 15.95
CA TYR A 48 -0.72 -30.67 16.65
C TYR A 48 -0.05 -29.46 17.34
N ILE A 49 1.27 -29.32 17.25
CA ILE A 49 2.00 -28.15 17.77
C ILE A 49 2.54 -27.33 16.61
N GLU A 50 3.20 -27.98 15.66
CA GLU A 50 3.79 -27.33 14.49
C GLU A 50 2.88 -27.48 13.28
N GLU A 51 2.88 -26.52 12.38
CA GLU A 51 2.09 -26.55 11.14
C GLU A 51 2.91 -27.01 9.93
N CYS A 52 4.22 -26.83 10.01
CA CYS A 52 5.24 -27.19 9.03
C CYS A 52 6.58 -27.37 9.76
N ASP A 53 7.55 -27.99 9.11
CA ASP A 53 8.96 -27.92 9.52
C ASP A 53 9.83 -28.25 8.29
N GLU A 54 10.49 -27.24 7.72
CA GLU A 54 11.46 -27.39 6.63
C GLU A 54 12.91 -27.50 7.15
N GLY A 55 13.08 -27.73 8.45
CA GLY A 55 14.37 -27.88 9.10
C GLY A 55 15.15 -26.58 9.12
N GLU A 56 16.44 -26.65 8.78
CA GLU A 56 17.31 -25.46 8.65
C GLU A 56 16.82 -24.46 7.58
N ALA A 57 15.89 -24.86 6.71
CA ALA A 57 15.30 -23.99 5.69
C ALA A 57 14.14 -23.12 6.21
N ASN A 58 13.67 -23.33 7.45
CA ASN A 58 12.67 -22.46 8.08
C ASN A 58 13.12 -21.00 8.04
N SER A 59 12.22 -20.12 7.62
CA SER A 59 12.51 -18.71 7.42
C SER A 59 11.22 -17.90 7.50
N ASP A 60 11.29 -16.73 8.11
CA ASP A 60 10.19 -15.77 8.11
C ASP A 60 9.90 -15.19 6.71
N GLU A 61 10.76 -15.45 5.71
CA GLU A 61 10.49 -15.14 4.29
C GLU A 61 10.09 -16.40 3.46
N GLY A 62 10.03 -17.57 4.09
CA GLY A 62 9.74 -18.86 3.44
C GLY A 62 8.34 -19.38 3.76
N PRO A 63 7.93 -20.54 3.21
CA PRO A 63 6.60 -21.12 3.44
C PRO A 63 6.41 -21.65 4.88
N CYS A 64 7.49 -21.83 5.62
CA CYS A 64 7.49 -22.20 7.03
C CYS A 64 8.34 -21.23 7.83
N THR A 65 7.74 -20.56 8.82
CA THR A 65 8.43 -19.54 9.63
C THR A 65 9.45 -20.17 10.58
N THR A 66 10.30 -19.34 11.18
CA THR A 66 11.23 -19.79 12.23
C THR A 66 10.55 -20.30 13.50
N LEU A 67 9.21 -20.16 13.59
CA LEU A 67 8.36 -20.66 14.66
C LEU A 67 7.53 -21.90 14.24
N CYS A 68 7.83 -22.49 13.08
CA CYS A 68 7.12 -23.66 12.54
C CYS A 68 5.61 -23.46 12.36
N THR A 69 5.22 -22.22 12.09
CA THR A 69 3.90 -21.87 11.58
C THR A 69 3.98 -21.73 10.07
N LYS A 70 2.89 -22.04 9.36
CA LYS A 70 2.86 -21.73 7.93
C LYS A 70 2.88 -20.24 7.75
N ASN A 71 3.68 -19.79 6.80
CA ASN A 71 3.66 -18.42 6.35
C ASN A 71 2.45 -18.23 5.41
N VAL A 72 1.50 -17.40 5.81
CA VAL A 72 0.26 -17.15 5.09
C VAL A 72 -0.13 -15.68 5.15
N CYS A 73 -0.65 -15.19 4.03
CA CYS A 73 -1.15 -13.83 3.92
C CYS A 73 -2.02 -13.37 5.09
N GLY A 74 -1.56 -12.28 5.71
CA GLY A 74 -2.10 -11.60 6.89
C GLY A 74 -1.47 -12.02 8.22
N ASP A 75 -0.34 -12.72 8.20
CA ASP A 75 0.38 -13.14 9.41
C ASP A 75 1.52 -12.18 9.82
N GLY A 76 1.81 -11.19 8.97
CA GLY A 76 2.84 -10.17 9.16
C GLY A 76 4.21 -10.54 8.59
N PHE A 77 4.34 -11.68 7.90
CA PHE A 77 5.57 -12.15 7.28
C PHE A 77 5.38 -12.33 5.78
N VAL A 78 6.25 -11.73 4.96
CA VAL A 78 6.13 -11.86 3.50
C VAL A 78 6.71 -13.19 3.04
N ASN A 79 5.87 -14.10 2.53
CA ASN A 79 6.34 -15.30 1.85
C ASN A 79 6.92 -14.94 0.47
N LYS A 80 8.25 -14.89 0.38
CA LYS A 80 8.96 -14.33 -0.76
C LYS A 80 8.72 -15.13 -2.05
N GLY A 81 8.23 -14.43 -3.06
CA GLY A 81 7.89 -15.03 -4.36
C GLY A 81 6.50 -15.65 -4.43
N VAL A 82 5.75 -15.61 -3.32
CA VAL A 82 4.32 -15.94 -3.26
C VAL A 82 3.50 -14.68 -3.00
N GLU A 83 3.95 -13.84 -2.07
CA GLU A 83 3.28 -12.61 -1.64
C GLU A 83 4.08 -11.38 -2.07
N GLU A 84 3.39 -10.30 -2.45
CA GLU A 84 4.04 -9.02 -2.74
C GLU A 84 4.24 -8.19 -1.48
N CYS A 85 3.34 -8.32 -0.49
CA CYS A 85 3.32 -7.60 0.79
C CYS A 85 2.63 -8.45 1.85
N ASP A 86 2.80 -8.11 3.13
CA ASP A 86 1.97 -8.60 4.23
C ASP A 86 1.97 -7.55 5.33
N ASP A 87 0.80 -7.00 5.65
CA ASP A 87 0.64 -5.94 6.66
C ASP A 87 0.10 -6.45 8.01
N GLY A 88 0.12 -7.77 8.22
CA GLY A 88 -0.46 -8.42 9.39
C GLY A 88 -1.99 -8.45 9.35
N GLY A 89 -2.58 -8.22 8.18
CA GLY A 89 -4.01 -8.24 7.94
C GLY A 89 -4.36 -8.72 6.53
N ARG A 90 -5.67 -8.76 6.27
CA ARG A 90 -6.23 -9.06 4.94
C ARG A 90 -7.27 -8.04 4.55
N LYS A 91 -7.14 -6.83 5.10
CA LYS A 91 -8.05 -5.74 4.78
C LYS A 91 -7.58 -5.16 3.45
N ARG A 92 -8.50 -4.83 2.56
CA ARG A 92 -8.17 -4.18 1.28
C ARG A 92 -8.14 -2.66 1.48
N GLY A 93 -7.37 -1.94 0.65
CA GLY A 93 -7.35 -0.48 0.60
C GLY A 93 -6.45 0.19 1.64
N ASP A 94 -5.60 -0.57 2.34
CA ASP A 94 -4.54 -0.09 3.23
C ASP A 94 -3.12 -0.32 2.65
N GLY A 95 -3.04 -0.82 1.42
CA GLY A 95 -1.80 -0.96 0.65
C GLY A 95 -1.38 -2.41 0.44
N CYS A 96 -2.00 -3.36 1.15
CA CYS A 96 -1.83 -4.78 0.91
C CYS A 96 -3.21 -5.45 0.79
N SER A 97 -3.48 -6.15 -0.31
CA SER A 97 -4.79 -6.74 -0.54
C SER A 97 -5.07 -7.93 0.38
N GLU A 98 -6.31 -8.42 0.38
CA GLU A 98 -6.64 -9.67 1.07
C GLU A 98 -5.92 -10.90 0.51
N ASP A 99 -5.31 -10.78 -0.66
CA ASP A 99 -4.53 -11.80 -1.35
C ASP A 99 -3.03 -11.48 -1.32
N CYS A 100 -2.61 -10.50 -0.52
CA CYS A 100 -1.22 -10.07 -0.34
C CYS A 100 -0.55 -9.58 -1.63
N GLU A 101 -1.35 -8.95 -2.48
CA GLU A 101 -0.92 -8.17 -3.63
C GLU A 101 -0.84 -6.70 -3.22
N ARG A 102 0.21 -5.98 -3.64
CA ARG A 102 0.33 -4.56 -3.33
C ARG A 102 -0.73 -3.74 -4.08
N GLU A 103 -1.35 -2.79 -3.39
CA GLU A 103 -2.39 -1.92 -3.94
C GLU A 103 -1.90 -0.47 -4.00
N GLN A 104 -2.46 0.35 -4.89
CA GLN A 104 -2.18 1.79 -4.93
C GLN A 104 -3.30 2.56 -4.23
N VAL A 105 -3.11 2.77 -2.93
CA VAL A 105 -4.09 3.50 -2.11
C VAL A 105 -4.24 4.93 -2.63
N THR A 106 -5.49 5.32 -2.87
CA THR A 106 -5.87 6.64 -3.37
C THR A 106 -6.94 7.23 -2.46
N PHE A 107 -6.77 8.49 -2.07
CA PHE A 107 -7.74 9.18 -1.23
C PHE A 107 -7.81 10.67 -1.57
N LEU A 108 -8.86 11.30 -1.06
CA LEU A 108 -9.02 12.74 -1.04
C LEU A 108 -8.52 13.27 0.30
N THR A 109 -7.80 14.39 0.34
CA THR A 109 -7.46 15.00 1.65
C THR A 109 -8.72 15.45 2.36
N LYS A 110 -8.87 15.20 3.67
CA LYS A 110 -9.96 15.80 4.46
C LYS A 110 -9.77 17.30 4.63
N GLU A 111 -8.52 17.72 4.82
CA GLU A 111 -8.14 19.13 4.87
C GLU A 111 -8.31 19.77 3.49
N LEU A 112 -8.71 21.04 3.51
CA LEU A 112 -8.85 21.88 2.33
C LEU A 112 -7.67 22.84 2.26
N PHE A 113 -7.17 23.09 1.06
CA PHE A 113 -6.02 23.94 0.81
C PHE A 113 -6.35 25.03 -0.20
N THR A 114 -5.76 26.21 0.01
CA THR A 114 -5.68 27.25 -1.04
C THR A 114 -4.69 26.81 -2.12
N GLY A 115 -4.62 27.57 -3.21
CA GLY A 115 -3.74 27.32 -4.35
C GLY A 115 -2.24 27.50 -4.06
N ASP A 116 -1.87 28.12 -2.92
CA ASP A 116 -0.49 28.13 -2.43
C ASP A 116 -0.20 26.83 -1.68
N LEU A 117 0.20 25.81 -2.43
CA LEU A 117 0.56 24.50 -1.91
C LEU A 117 2.04 24.40 -1.57
N GLY A 118 2.85 25.43 -1.87
CA GLY A 118 4.31 25.35 -1.87
C GLY A 118 4.87 24.62 -3.10
N GLY A 119 4.18 24.70 -4.23
CA GLY A 119 4.51 23.98 -5.46
C GLY A 119 4.15 22.50 -5.40
N ILE A 120 4.60 21.74 -6.41
CA ILE A 120 4.28 20.31 -6.51
C ILE A 120 4.86 19.50 -5.34
N ALA A 121 6.06 19.84 -4.89
CA ALA A 121 6.69 19.20 -3.74
C ALA A 121 5.94 19.48 -2.43
N GLY A 122 5.45 20.72 -2.25
CA GLY A 122 4.62 21.07 -1.10
C GLY A 122 3.26 20.35 -1.12
N ALA A 123 2.66 20.16 -2.29
CA ALA A 123 1.45 19.37 -2.44
C ALA A 123 1.67 17.88 -2.11
N ASP A 124 2.78 17.29 -2.56
CA ASP A 124 3.15 15.92 -2.18
C ASP A 124 3.35 15.79 -0.67
N ALA A 125 4.04 16.75 -0.05
CA ALA A 125 4.23 16.75 1.39
C ALA A 125 2.88 16.78 2.15
N LYS A 126 1.90 17.53 1.66
CA LYS A 126 0.53 17.52 2.21
C LYS A 126 -0.13 16.15 2.07
N CYS A 127 0.02 15.48 0.93
CA CYS A 127 -0.47 14.11 0.75
C CYS A 127 0.20 13.12 1.70
N GLN A 128 1.50 13.28 1.95
CA GLN A 128 2.23 12.45 2.89
C GLN A 128 1.77 12.66 4.34
N GLU A 129 1.52 13.90 4.75
CA GLU A 129 0.97 14.20 6.07
C GLU A 129 -0.46 13.67 6.22
N ALA A 130 -1.29 13.77 5.18
CA ALA A 130 -2.63 13.18 5.20
C ALA A 130 -2.57 11.65 5.33
N ALA A 131 -1.70 10.98 4.56
CA ALA A 131 -1.52 9.52 4.66
C ALA A 131 -1.10 9.08 6.08
N LYS A 132 -0.18 9.82 6.72
CA LYS A 132 0.23 9.59 8.12
C LYS A 132 -0.96 9.68 9.08
N LEU A 133 -1.80 10.70 8.93
CA LEU A 133 -2.99 10.88 9.78
C LEU A 133 -4.03 9.78 9.57
N GLY A 134 -4.14 9.24 8.35
CA GLY A 134 -4.99 8.10 8.00
C GLY A 134 -4.44 6.73 8.44
N GLY A 135 -3.18 6.66 8.85
CA GLY A 135 -2.50 5.42 9.24
C GLY A 135 -1.92 4.63 8.06
N TYR A 136 -1.85 5.22 6.86
CA TYR A 136 -1.27 4.59 5.67
C TYR A 136 0.23 4.87 5.57
N LEU A 137 1.01 4.26 6.45
CA LEU A 137 2.46 4.37 6.49
C LEU A 137 3.11 3.06 6.02
N PRO A 138 4.33 3.11 5.45
CA PRO A 138 5.05 1.90 5.08
C PRO A 138 5.27 1.00 6.29
N TRP A 139 4.91 -0.27 6.14
CA TRP A 139 5.20 -1.34 7.07
C TRP A 139 6.70 -1.71 7.01
N PRO A 140 7.26 -2.40 8.01
CA PRO A 140 8.65 -2.84 7.96
C PRO A 140 8.95 -3.65 6.69
N GLY A 141 9.97 -3.24 5.93
CA GLY A 141 10.32 -3.89 4.65
C GLY A 141 9.64 -3.29 3.42
N GLU A 142 8.59 -2.50 3.59
CA GLU A 142 7.89 -1.80 2.51
C GLU A 142 8.43 -0.38 2.30
N LYS A 143 8.28 0.13 1.08
CA LYS A 143 8.65 1.50 0.74
C LYS A 143 7.64 2.07 -0.25
N PHE A 144 6.82 3.01 0.19
CA PHE A 144 5.93 3.77 -0.68
C PHE A 144 5.87 5.25 -0.29
N THR A 145 5.35 6.06 -1.19
CA THR A 145 5.15 7.51 -1.02
C THR A 145 3.80 7.92 -1.57
N TYR A 146 3.21 9.01 -1.10
CA TYR A 146 2.02 9.61 -1.68
C TYR A 146 2.38 10.87 -2.46
N LYS A 147 1.82 10.98 -3.67
CA LYS A 147 1.97 12.17 -4.53
C LYS A 147 0.61 12.77 -4.87
N ALA A 148 0.59 14.08 -5.03
CA ALA A 148 -0.60 14.81 -5.43
C ALA A 148 -0.84 14.68 -6.95
N TRP A 149 -2.09 14.46 -7.36
CA TRP A 149 -2.50 14.50 -8.77
C TRP A 149 -2.67 15.96 -9.24
N LEU A 150 -1.56 16.60 -9.56
CA LEU A 150 -1.53 18.01 -9.95
C LEU A 150 -0.68 18.22 -11.19
N ALA A 151 -1.10 19.19 -12.00
CA ALA A 151 -0.35 19.63 -13.16
C ALA A 151 0.80 20.54 -12.75
N ALA A 152 1.98 20.28 -13.29
CA ALA A 152 3.15 21.13 -13.10
C ALA A 152 4.08 21.03 -14.33
N PRO A 153 4.90 22.06 -14.60
CA PRO A 153 5.83 22.04 -15.74
C PRO A 153 6.78 20.84 -15.64
N GLY A 154 6.85 20.00 -16.68
CA GLY A 154 7.68 18.79 -16.68
C GLY A 154 7.24 17.69 -15.69
N CYS A 155 6.05 17.84 -15.11
CA CYS A 155 5.58 17.10 -13.95
C CYS A 155 4.11 16.75 -14.04
N ALA A 156 3.58 16.53 -15.26
CA ALA A 156 2.21 16.06 -15.36
C ALA A 156 2.10 14.68 -14.70
N PRO A 157 0.92 14.27 -14.20
CA PRO A 157 0.76 12.92 -13.68
C PRO A 157 1.20 11.81 -14.64
N ALA A 158 1.01 11.98 -15.95
CA ALA A 158 1.52 11.07 -16.98
C ALA A 158 3.05 10.90 -16.99
N ASP A 159 3.80 11.86 -16.43
CA ASP A 159 5.26 11.82 -16.35
C ASP A 159 5.74 11.25 -15.00
N ARG A 160 5.00 11.52 -13.91
CA ARG A 160 5.45 11.30 -12.51
C ARG A 160 4.73 10.19 -11.74
N PHE A 161 3.74 9.54 -12.35
CA PHE A 161 3.15 8.30 -11.84
C PHE A 161 3.60 7.13 -12.72
N PRO A 162 3.96 5.99 -12.13
CA PRO A 162 4.37 4.82 -12.91
C PRO A 162 3.18 4.28 -13.72
N PRO A 163 3.42 3.66 -14.88
CA PRO A 163 2.41 2.95 -15.65
C PRO A 163 2.07 1.62 -14.97
N ALA A 164 1.51 1.71 -13.77
CA ALA A 164 1.28 0.58 -12.90
C ALA A 164 0.16 -0.31 -13.45
N ASP A 165 0.44 -1.61 -13.52
CA ASP A 165 -0.53 -2.65 -13.92
C ASP A 165 -1.09 -3.34 -12.68
N ARG A 166 -1.62 -2.52 -11.75
CA ARG A 166 -2.20 -2.94 -10.48
C ARG A 166 -3.30 -1.95 -10.06
N PRO A 167 -4.25 -2.37 -9.22
CA PRO A 167 -5.42 -1.56 -8.93
C PRO A 167 -5.10 -0.36 -8.04
N TYR A 168 -5.66 0.78 -8.43
CA TYR A 168 -5.84 1.95 -7.59
C TYR A 168 -7.07 1.74 -6.72
N ARG A 169 -6.89 1.64 -5.41
CA ARG A 169 -8.00 1.40 -4.47
C ARG A 169 -8.19 2.57 -3.55
N ARG A 170 -9.44 2.88 -3.25
CA ARG A 170 -9.76 3.76 -2.14
C ARG A 170 -9.52 3.06 -0.82
N VAL A 171 -9.41 3.89 0.20
CA VAL A 171 -9.25 3.47 1.60
C VAL A 171 -10.37 2.56 2.13
N ASP A 172 -11.56 2.58 1.52
CA ASP A 172 -12.68 1.67 1.82
C ASP A 172 -12.71 0.45 0.89
N SER A 173 -11.55 0.03 0.39
CA SER A 173 -11.34 -1.20 -0.41
C SER A 173 -11.91 -1.16 -1.84
N ASN A 174 -12.56 -0.07 -2.20
CA ASN A 174 -13.30 0.12 -3.43
C ASN A 174 -12.35 0.50 -4.58
N GLU A 175 -12.40 -0.22 -5.71
CA GLU A 175 -11.52 0.01 -6.86
C GLU A 175 -11.86 1.31 -7.59
N VAL A 176 -10.86 2.16 -7.80
CA VAL A 176 -10.98 3.42 -8.56
C VAL A 176 -10.67 3.18 -10.03
N ALA A 177 -9.63 2.39 -10.27
CA ALA A 177 -9.18 1.97 -11.58
C ALA A 177 -8.32 0.71 -11.41
N SER A 178 -8.37 -0.19 -12.37
CA SER A 178 -7.61 -1.44 -12.41
C SER A 178 -6.12 -1.28 -12.76
N SER A 179 -5.75 -0.16 -13.40
CA SER A 179 -4.38 0.16 -13.83
C SER A 179 -4.21 1.66 -14.09
N PHE A 180 -2.98 2.12 -14.38
CA PHE A 180 -2.75 3.52 -14.76
C PHE A 180 -3.40 3.88 -16.10
N ALA A 181 -3.46 2.92 -17.03
CA ALA A 181 -4.13 3.10 -18.31
C ALA A 181 -5.64 3.33 -18.11
N ASP A 182 -6.24 2.59 -17.19
CA ASP A 182 -7.64 2.72 -16.80
C ASP A 182 -7.90 4.05 -16.06
N LEU A 183 -7.04 4.41 -15.09
CA LEU A 183 -7.10 5.70 -14.39
C LEU A 183 -7.08 6.90 -15.36
N THR A 184 -6.43 6.75 -16.51
CA THR A 184 -6.26 7.81 -17.52
C THR A 184 -7.09 7.63 -18.79
N ASP A 185 -8.03 6.68 -18.82
CA ASP A 185 -8.89 6.43 -19.99
C ASP A 185 -10.05 7.43 -20.11
N GLY A 186 -10.31 8.16 -19.04
CA GLY A 186 -11.38 9.15 -18.91
C GLY A 186 -12.54 8.72 -18.01
N ASN A 187 -12.62 7.48 -17.55
CA ASN A 187 -13.63 6.97 -16.64
C ASN A 187 -12.98 6.25 -15.46
N LEU A 188 -13.66 6.31 -14.31
CA LEU A 188 -13.30 5.58 -13.10
C LEU A 188 -14.33 4.49 -12.83
N ASP A 189 -13.90 3.39 -12.24
CA ASP A 189 -14.75 2.26 -11.90
C ASP A 189 -15.77 2.59 -10.80
N LEU A 190 -15.49 3.58 -9.95
CA LEU A 190 -16.34 3.96 -8.83
C LEU A 190 -16.61 5.47 -8.71
N TRP A 191 -17.74 5.76 -8.05
CA TRP A 191 -18.25 7.08 -7.71
C TRP A 191 -17.80 7.49 -6.30
N ASN A 192 -17.53 8.79 -6.11
CA ASN A 192 -17.00 9.42 -4.89
C ASN A 192 -15.57 9.03 -4.52
N VAL A 193 -14.86 9.93 -3.84
CA VAL A 193 -13.58 9.62 -3.20
C VAL A 193 -13.74 9.77 -1.68
N CYS A 194 -13.25 8.80 -0.94
CA CYS A 194 -13.27 8.79 0.52
C CYS A 194 -12.06 9.59 1.04
N SER A 195 -12.21 10.26 2.20
CA SER A 195 -11.04 10.89 2.82
C SER A 195 -10.10 9.86 3.44
N GLU A 196 -8.87 10.25 3.77
CA GLU A 196 -7.88 9.42 4.49
C GLU A 196 -8.37 8.88 5.84
N THR A 197 -9.49 9.38 6.38
CA THR A 197 -10.08 8.88 7.64
C THR A 197 -11.26 7.93 7.42
N HIS A 198 -11.36 7.31 6.24
CA HIS A 198 -12.51 6.52 5.77
C HIS A 198 -13.86 7.26 5.84
N SER A 199 -13.83 8.58 5.98
CA SER A 199 -15.03 9.41 6.05
C SER A 199 -15.38 9.81 4.63
N CYS A 200 -16.13 8.95 3.94
CA CYS A 200 -16.59 9.29 2.61
C CYS A 200 -17.42 10.57 2.68
N LEU A 201 -17.07 11.56 1.86
CA LEU A 201 -17.82 12.79 1.75
C LEU A 201 -19.10 12.47 0.96
N VAL A 202 -20.06 11.83 1.62
CA VAL A 202 -21.40 11.54 1.08
C VAL A 202 -22.22 12.82 1.16
N GLY A 203 -22.36 13.49 0.03
CA GLY A 203 -23.22 14.66 -0.15
C GLY A 203 -23.65 14.80 -1.61
N GLU A 204 -24.74 15.52 -1.86
CA GLU A 204 -25.11 15.91 -3.24
C GLU A 204 -24.28 17.08 -3.79
N ASP A 205 -23.48 17.70 -2.94
CA ASP A 205 -22.69 18.88 -3.26
C ASP A 205 -21.43 18.56 -4.07
N ASP A 206 -20.94 19.59 -4.78
CA ASP A 206 -19.68 19.53 -5.51
C ASP A 206 -18.50 19.38 -4.55
N LEU A 207 -17.55 18.52 -4.92
CA LEU A 207 -16.33 18.25 -4.15
C LEU A 207 -15.12 18.74 -4.94
N PRO A 208 -14.82 20.05 -4.93
CA PRO A 208 -13.76 20.63 -5.75
C PRO A 208 -12.39 20.11 -5.31
N VAL A 209 -11.56 19.76 -6.29
CA VAL A 209 -10.20 19.26 -6.08
C VAL A 209 -9.25 20.04 -6.98
N TRP A 210 -8.15 20.55 -6.45
CA TRP A 210 -7.11 21.14 -7.30
C TRP A 210 -6.51 20.05 -8.20
N THR A 211 -6.44 20.31 -9.51
CA THR A 211 -5.84 19.38 -10.47
C THR A 211 -5.02 20.13 -11.50
N GLY A 212 -5.65 20.92 -12.38
CA GLY A 212 -5.04 21.40 -13.62
C GLY A 212 -4.68 20.29 -14.61
N VAL A 213 -5.17 19.06 -14.39
CA VAL A 213 -4.80 17.86 -15.15
C VAL A 213 -5.95 17.40 -16.03
N LYS A 214 -5.64 17.06 -17.28
CA LYS A 214 -6.58 16.45 -18.21
C LYS A 214 -6.82 14.98 -17.84
N PRO A 215 -7.92 14.37 -18.30
CA PRO A 215 -8.22 12.96 -17.98
C PRO A 215 -7.12 11.99 -18.41
N ASP A 216 -6.35 12.29 -19.46
CA ASP A 216 -5.22 11.48 -19.93
C ASP A 216 -3.93 11.63 -19.08
N GLY A 217 -4.05 12.22 -17.88
CA GLY A 217 -2.92 12.46 -16.97
C GLY A 217 -1.99 13.59 -17.41
N LYS A 218 -2.25 14.27 -18.54
CA LYS A 218 -1.39 15.35 -19.03
C LYS A 218 -1.79 16.70 -18.47
N ASN A 219 -0.84 17.63 -18.51
CA ASN A 219 -1.06 19.01 -18.15
C ASN A 219 -2.21 19.66 -18.96
N GLY A 220 -3.03 20.43 -18.26
CA GLY A 220 -3.92 21.43 -18.83
C GLY A 220 -3.14 22.55 -19.55
N PRO A 221 -3.84 23.38 -20.35
CA PRO A 221 -3.21 24.52 -21.00
C PRO A 221 -2.80 25.61 -19.99
N ASP A 222 -1.88 26.48 -20.42
CA ASP A 222 -1.54 27.74 -19.74
C ASP A 222 -1.22 27.62 -18.24
N LEU A 223 -0.42 26.61 -17.87
CA LEU A 223 -0.11 26.21 -16.48
C LEU A 223 0.00 27.36 -15.48
N ALA A 224 0.84 28.37 -15.73
CA ALA A 224 0.99 29.49 -14.79
C ALA A 224 -0.35 30.18 -14.42
N SER A 225 -1.24 30.31 -15.39
CA SER A 225 -2.56 30.93 -15.22
C SER A 225 -3.68 29.96 -14.80
N SER A 226 -3.43 28.65 -14.91
CA SER A 226 -4.41 27.59 -14.65
C SER A 226 -4.10 26.75 -13.41
N THR A 227 -2.96 26.99 -12.76
CA THR A 227 -2.51 26.23 -11.59
C THR A 227 -2.02 27.15 -10.48
N CYS A 228 -2.63 28.32 -10.27
CA CYS A 228 -2.22 29.25 -9.22
C CYS A 228 -0.72 29.59 -9.26
N ASN A 229 -0.21 29.86 -10.47
CA ASN A 229 1.21 30.05 -10.76
C ASN A 229 2.06 28.88 -10.20
N PHE A 230 1.80 27.69 -10.73
CA PHE A 230 2.50 26.46 -10.32
C PHE A 230 2.33 26.12 -8.83
N TRP A 231 1.16 26.43 -8.28
CA TRP A 231 0.73 26.14 -6.91
C TRP A 231 1.53 26.87 -5.84
N THR A 232 1.94 28.10 -6.14
CA THR A 232 2.77 28.95 -5.25
C THR A 232 2.10 30.26 -4.86
N LEU A 233 0.89 30.53 -5.37
CA LEU A 233 0.18 31.77 -5.12
C LEU A 233 -1.20 31.53 -4.55
N ASP A 234 -1.56 32.41 -3.63
CA ASP A 234 -2.90 32.58 -3.08
C ASP A 234 -3.56 33.85 -3.68
N GLY A 235 -4.87 34.01 -3.52
CA GLY A 235 -5.64 35.23 -3.85
C GLY A 235 -6.59 35.10 -5.04
N ASP A 236 -7.46 36.09 -5.20
CA ASP A 236 -8.56 36.08 -6.20
C ASP A 236 -8.16 36.49 -7.62
N PHE A 237 -6.92 36.94 -7.83
CA PHE A 237 -6.45 37.42 -9.13
C PHE A 237 -5.77 36.33 -9.97
N PHE A 238 -5.47 35.20 -9.34
CA PHE A 238 -4.98 34.00 -10.00
C PHE A 238 -6.04 32.92 -9.89
N PHE A 239 -6.05 32.02 -10.87
CA PHE A 239 -7.02 30.95 -10.92
C PHE A 239 -6.32 29.60 -10.95
N GLY A 240 -6.92 28.64 -10.24
CA GLY A 240 -6.59 27.23 -10.37
C GLY A 240 -7.72 26.51 -11.09
N LYS A 241 -7.37 25.49 -11.87
CA LYS A 241 -8.32 24.59 -12.51
C LYS A 241 -8.63 23.41 -11.61
N LEU A 242 -9.90 23.02 -11.62
CA LEU A 242 -10.44 22.03 -10.70
C LEU A 242 -10.83 20.74 -11.41
N GLY A 243 -10.68 19.63 -10.68
CA GLY A 243 -11.48 18.43 -10.81
C GLY A 243 -12.63 18.45 -9.80
N ASN A 244 -13.47 17.42 -9.82
CA ASN A 244 -14.53 17.27 -8.84
C ASN A 244 -14.75 15.79 -8.47
N ALA A 245 -14.45 15.46 -7.21
CA ALA A 245 -14.40 14.08 -6.69
C ALA A 245 -15.76 13.37 -6.64
N ARG A 246 -16.84 14.09 -6.93
CA ARG A 246 -18.18 13.54 -7.11
C ARG A 246 -18.30 12.71 -8.40
N TYR A 247 -17.58 13.09 -9.45
CA TYR A 247 -17.75 12.46 -10.76
C TYR A 247 -16.79 11.29 -10.95
N ARG A 248 -17.21 10.34 -11.79
CA ARG A 248 -16.39 9.21 -12.27
C ARG A 248 -16.08 9.27 -13.76
N ASP A 249 -16.53 10.32 -14.42
CA ASP A 249 -16.24 10.60 -15.83
C ASP A 249 -15.12 11.64 -15.90
N PRO A 250 -14.72 12.16 -17.08
CA PRO A 250 -13.59 13.08 -17.21
C PRO A 250 -13.58 14.28 -16.25
N ARG A 251 -14.73 14.65 -15.68
CA ARG A 251 -14.88 15.73 -14.71
C ARG A 251 -14.19 15.48 -13.37
N TRP A 252 -13.85 14.22 -13.05
CA TRP A 252 -13.11 13.90 -11.82
C TRP A 252 -11.77 14.65 -11.77
N SER A 253 -11.06 14.70 -12.90
CA SER A 253 -9.78 15.42 -13.05
C SER A 253 -9.95 16.77 -13.76
N MET A 254 -10.89 16.88 -14.71
CA MET A 254 -11.10 18.09 -15.51
C MET A 254 -12.57 18.52 -15.44
N TRP A 255 -12.95 19.14 -14.32
CA TRP A 255 -14.35 19.50 -14.10
C TRP A 255 -14.82 20.57 -15.08
N THR A 256 -15.80 20.22 -15.90
CA THR A 256 -16.42 21.13 -16.86
C THR A 256 -17.85 21.48 -16.44
N ASP A 257 -18.19 22.76 -16.50
CA ASP A 257 -19.55 23.28 -16.39
C ASP A 257 -19.87 24.11 -17.63
N LYS A 258 -21.03 23.84 -18.25
CA LYS A 258 -21.48 24.46 -19.52
C LYS A 258 -20.39 24.49 -20.61
N GLY A 259 -19.59 23.42 -20.69
CA GLY A 259 -18.54 23.27 -21.70
C GLY A 259 -17.23 24.01 -21.40
N SER A 260 -17.09 24.64 -20.24
CA SER A 260 -15.87 25.33 -19.81
C SER A 260 -15.23 24.62 -18.62
N TRP A 261 -13.90 24.49 -18.62
CA TRP A 261 -13.17 23.97 -17.47
C TRP A 261 -13.28 24.95 -16.31
N VAL A 262 -13.93 24.51 -15.23
CA VAL A 262 -14.13 25.27 -14.00
C VAL A 262 -12.79 25.71 -13.43
N ALA A 263 -12.75 26.98 -13.01
CA ALA A 263 -11.62 27.57 -12.31
C ALA A 263 -12.13 28.37 -11.11
N GLN A 264 -11.34 28.43 -10.05
CA GLN A 264 -11.63 29.24 -8.87
C GLN A 264 -10.42 30.09 -8.51
N GLY A 265 -10.67 31.19 -7.78
CA GLY A 265 -9.62 32.01 -7.21
C GLY A 265 -8.72 31.16 -6.32
N CYS A 266 -7.41 31.44 -6.30
CA CYS A 266 -6.45 30.63 -5.57
C CYS A 266 -6.62 30.69 -4.05
N ASN A 267 -7.43 31.62 -3.51
CA ASN A 267 -7.85 31.61 -2.10
C ASN A 267 -9.01 30.67 -1.78
N THR A 268 -9.59 30.03 -2.79
CA THR A 268 -10.70 29.09 -2.59
C THR A 268 -10.14 27.80 -2.00
N PRO A 269 -10.64 27.34 -0.84
CA PRO A 269 -10.23 26.05 -0.29
C PRO A 269 -10.74 24.90 -1.18
N ALA A 270 -9.87 23.99 -1.57
CA ALA A 270 -10.22 22.76 -2.29
C ALA A 270 -9.37 21.57 -1.80
N HIS A 271 -9.82 20.37 -2.11
CA HIS A 271 -9.12 19.14 -1.73
C HIS A 271 -7.94 18.83 -2.65
N LEU A 272 -7.15 17.81 -2.30
CA LEU A 272 -6.16 17.16 -3.19
C LEU A 272 -6.50 15.67 -3.35
N TYR A 273 -6.30 15.14 -4.55
CA TYR A 273 -6.17 13.69 -4.73
C TYR A 273 -4.75 13.27 -4.41
N CYS A 274 -4.62 12.30 -3.50
CA CYS A 274 -3.35 11.73 -3.09
C CYS A 274 -3.32 10.27 -3.50
N ILE A 275 -2.27 9.89 -4.23
CA ILE A 275 -2.13 8.57 -4.82
C ILE A 275 -0.80 7.98 -4.38
N GLN A 276 -0.84 6.74 -3.89
CA GLN A 276 0.32 5.98 -3.48
C GLN A 276 1.16 5.55 -4.69
N ILE A 277 2.47 5.60 -4.52
CA ILE A 277 3.47 5.07 -5.44
C ILE A 277 4.29 4.05 -4.66
N ASP A 278 4.30 2.82 -5.16
CA ASP A 278 5.15 1.74 -4.69
C ASP A 278 6.61 2.00 -5.12
N CYS A 279 7.46 2.32 -4.15
CA CYS A 279 8.86 2.64 -4.40
C CYS A 279 9.77 1.41 -4.47
N LEU A 280 9.28 0.22 -4.13
CA LEU A 280 10.01 -1.02 -4.36
C LEU A 280 9.88 -1.43 -5.83
N ALA A 281 8.68 -1.31 -6.39
CA ALA A 281 8.45 -1.55 -7.82
C ALA A 281 8.95 -0.40 -8.70
N TYR A 282 8.83 0.86 -8.26
CA TYR A 282 9.08 2.05 -9.06
C TYR A 282 9.94 3.09 -8.32
N PRO A 283 11.18 2.76 -7.92
CA PRO A 283 12.02 3.61 -7.07
C PRO A 283 12.28 5.00 -7.66
N GLU A 284 12.44 5.11 -8.98
CA GLU A 284 12.69 6.37 -9.67
C GLU A 284 11.53 7.37 -9.50
N TYR A 285 10.29 6.89 -9.45
CA TYR A 285 9.10 7.74 -9.31
C TYR A 285 8.94 8.29 -7.90
N CYS A 286 9.68 7.78 -6.92
CA CYS A 286 9.59 8.20 -5.52
C CYS A 286 10.55 9.32 -5.13
N GLU A 287 11.53 9.63 -5.98
CA GLU A 287 12.46 10.72 -5.72
C GLU A 287 11.72 12.08 -5.66
N PRO A 288 12.03 12.95 -4.68
CA PRO A 288 11.43 14.28 -4.58
C PRO A 288 11.72 15.15 -5.82
N ASP A 289 12.90 14.94 -6.42
CA ASP A 289 13.42 15.76 -7.52
C ASP A 289 13.21 15.13 -8.91
N TYR A 290 12.41 14.05 -9.03
CA TYR A 290 12.15 13.35 -10.32
C TYR A 290 11.74 14.31 -11.44
N CYS A 291 11.08 15.38 -11.03
CA CYS A 291 10.49 16.42 -11.82
C CYS A 291 11.45 17.52 -12.32
N GLY A 292 12.66 17.60 -11.77
CA GLY A 292 13.57 18.73 -11.98
C GLY A 292 13.09 20.00 -11.28
N GLY A 293 14.00 20.66 -10.55
CA GLY A 293 13.77 21.98 -9.94
C GLY A 293 13.83 23.13 -10.93
#